data_AF-A0A804QKU6-F1
#
_entry.id   AF-A0A804QKU6-F1
#
_cell.length_a   1.000
_cell.length_b   1.000
_cell.length_c   1.000
_cell.angle_alpha   90.00
_cell.angle_beta   90.00
_cell.angle_gamma   90.00
#
_symmetry.space_group_name_H-M   'P 1'
#
loop_
_entity.id
_entity.type
_entity.pdbx_description
1 polymer ?
#
loop_
_entity_poly.entity_id
_entity_poly.type
_entity_poly.pdbx_seq_one_letter_code
_entity_poly.pdbx_strand_id
1 'polypeptide(L)'
;MARYFRSSNLASRIFDRQLISPLPGATVNTIRQFYENLVPSYTIYDIDCPDYSFRKFTDDGKYLVAFSRNHQDLIVYRPIWFTYSCNEECETHELPPKAKKFDSFFKQLYSIPLASSNEYICKDFFLYMECHRFGLFATSTAQSNESTATEGAIHGVPLIEKITFHLVRLEDGVILDEKAFCNDFINLAHSIGAYMYEDLLCIVSLRYQTIHILQIRDSGNLVEVRNIGAFCREDDELFLHSHIQTGYGGSFLPGIKQRLLSYIFCKTWNERVQHLKKKFYFHFQDYVDLIIWKVQFLDRHHLFVKFGSVDGGVSRSTDQNLAFFAVYNMETTDIVSLHQNSSEDIYALFEQFYDHFHANPQASSHGKFISSHSNDIHALDQLRVIKNKASSSSQFVKKMMTSLPYTCQSQSPSPYFDLSLFRYDEKLISAIDRHRHCTEHPIKFMSVRQNVVKFKIKPDSGASDSRAKRISSFLFHPFFPLALSIQQTYMQPTVVNIHFRR
;
A
#
# COMPACT_ATOMS: atom_id res chain seq x y z
N MET A 1 -26.76 -11.40 33.51
CA MET A 1 -25.47 -10.86 33.99
C MET A 1 -25.34 -9.42 33.54
N ALA A 2 -25.37 -8.47 34.49
CA ALA A 2 -25.33 -7.04 34.19
C ALA A 2 -24.00 -6.66 33.51
N ARG A 3 -24.08 -6.13 32.29
CA ARG A 3 -22.97 -5.41 31.66
C ARG A 3 -22.71 -4.18 32.53
N TYR A 4 -21.71 -4.24 33.40
CA TYR A 4 -21.21 -3.05 34.08
C TYR A 4 -20.84 -2.02 33.01
N PHE A 5 -21.57 -0.90 32.97
CA PHE A 5 -21.21 0.25 32.16
C PHE A 5 -19.87 0.77 32.67
N ARG A 6 -18.77 0.37 32.02
CA ARG A 6 -17.44 0.92 32.31
C ARG A 6 -17.48 2.41 32.03
N SER A 7 -17.02 3.21 32.99
CA SER A 7 -16.94 4.68 32.92
C SER A 7 -16.40 5.16 31.56
N SER A 8 -17.00 6.19 30.96
CA SER A 8 -16.47 6.84 29.75
C SER A 8 -15.38 7.87 30.06
N ASN A 9 -15.09 8.11 31.35
CA ASN A 9 -14.07 9.03 31.79
C ASN A 9 -12.68 8.51 31.41
N LEU A 10 -11.89 9.35 30.73
CA LEU A 10 -10.54 8.98 30.27
C LEU A 10 -9.60 8.64 31.42
N ALA A 11 -9.61 9.42 32.51
CA ALA A 11 -8.79 9.15 33.70
C ALA A 11 -9.13 7.78 34.29
N SER A 12 -10.42 7.47 34.47
CA SER A 12 -10.85 6.14 34.91
C SER A 12 -10.34 5.03 34.00
N ARG A 13 -10.36 5.22 32.66
CA ARG A 13 -9.86 4.23 31.70
C ARG A 13 -8.33 4.10 31.71
N ILE A 14 -7.60 5.18 31.99
CA ILE A 14 -6.16 5.14 32.17
C ILE A 14 -5.82 4.35 33.43
N PHE A 15 -6.49 4.63 34.55
CA PHE A 15 -6.32 3.89 35.80
C PHE A 15 -6.68 2.41 35.61
N ASP A 16 -7.80 2.09 34.95
CA ASP A 16 -8.16 0.72 34.62
C ASP A 16 -7.05 0.05 33.79
N ARG A 17 -6.50 0.73 32.77
CA ARG A 17 -5.42 0.19 31.93
C ARG A 17 -4.11 -0.05 32.71
N GLN A 18 -3.78 0.85 33.64
CA GLN A 18 -2.50 0.81 34.37
C GLN A 18 -2.53 -0.10 35.60
N LEU A 19 -3.67 -0.16 36.29
CA LEU A 19 -3.80 -0.83 37.58
C LEU A 19 -4.54 -2.17 37.49
N ILE A 20 -5.45 -2.33 36.53
CA ILE A 20 -6.20 -3.58 36.39
C ILE A 20 -5.50 -4.47 35.39
N SER A 21 -4.98 -5.61 35.87
CA SER A 21 -4.51 -6.67 34.99
C SER A 21 -5.71 -7.28 34.25
N PRO A 22 -5.75 -7.21 32.91
CA PRO A 22 -6.81 -7.84 32.15
C PRO A 22 -6.74 -9.36 32.32
N LEU A 23 -7.87 -10.04 32.11
CA LEU A 23 -7.91 -11.50 32.02
C LEU A 23 -6.88 -11.97 30.98
N PRO A 24 -6.25 -13.16 31.17
CA PRO A 24 -5.35 -13.73 30.18
C PRO A 24 -5.97 -13.71 28.77
N GLY A 25 -5.23 -13.17 27.79
CA GLY A 25 -5.70 -13.01 26.41
C GLY A 25 -6.63 -11.82 26.13
N ALA A 26 -7.06 -11.05 27.14
CA ALA A 26 -7.95 -9.89 26.96
C ALA A 26 -7.23 -8.54 26.85
N THR A 27 -5.90 -8.51 26.99
CA THR A 27 -5.09 -7.27 26.97
C THR A 27 -5.29 -6.47 25.70
N VAL A 28 -5.23 -7.12 24.53
CA VAL A 28 -5.37 -6.47 23.21
C VAL A 28 -6.71 -5.77 23.11
N ASN A 29 -7.81 -6.48 23.39
CA ASN A 29 -9.16 -5.92 23.35
C ASN A 29 -9.36 -4.78 24.37
N THR A 30 -8.69 -4.84 25.51
CA THR A 30 -8.75 -3.78 26.53
C THR A 30 -8.04 -2.52 26.06
N ILE A 31 -6.86 -2.66 25.43
CA ILE A 31 -6.12 -1.54 24.83
C ILE A 31 -6.89 -0.94 23.65
N ARG A 32 -7.46 -1.76 22.75
CA ARG A 32 -8.27 -1.26 21.63
C ARG A 32 -9.43 -0.39 22.11
N GLN A 33 -10.16 -0.84 23.13
CA GLN A 33 -11.29 -0.10 23.70
C GLN A 33 -10.91 1.23 24.33
N PHE A 34 -9.64 1.45 24.66
CA PHE A 34 -9.17 2.74 25.14
C PHE A 34 -9.37 3.84 24.08
N TYR A 35 -9.18 3.50 22.80
CA TYR A 35 -9.33 4.41 21.67
C TYR A 35 -10.78 4.86 21.43
N GLU A 36 -11.79 4.16 21.99
CA GLU A 36 -13.17 4.68 21.99
C GLU A 36 -13.34 5.96 22.83
N ASN A 37 -12.38 6.28 23.70
CA ASN A 37 -12.39 7.44 24.60
C ASN A 37 -11.22 8.39 24.34
N LEU A 38 -10.12 7.89 23.76
CA LEU A 38 -9.02 8.69 23.27
C LEU A 38 -9.27 9.06 21.80
N VAL A 39 -10.10 10.07 21.56
CA VAL A 39 -10.44 10.56 20.21
C VAL A 39 -10.07 12.04 20.04
N PRO A 40 -9.84 12.52 18.81
CA PRO A 40 -9.73 13.95 18.53
C PRO A 40 -10.97 14.70 19.02
N SER A 41 -10.76 15.82 19.72
CA SER A 41 -11.82 16.64 20.32
C SER A 41 -11.79 18.10 19.87
N TYR A 42 -10.71 18.52 19.22
CA TYR A 42 -10.49 19.88 18.76
C TYR A 42 -9.92 19.88 17.33
N THR A 43 -10.14 20.96 16.58
CA THR A 43 -9.61 21.12 15.22
C THR A 43 -9.09 22.54 15.05
N ILE A 44 -7.86 22.65 14.57
CA ILE A 44 -7.29 23.90 14.05
C ILE A 44 -7.44 23.83 12.53
N TYR A 45 -8.23 24.74 12.00
CA TYR A 45 -8.43 24.88 10.55
C TYR A 45 -7.35 25.76 9.95
N ASP A 46 -7.00 25.47 8.71
CA ASP A 46 -6.07 26.27 7.88
C ASP A 46 -4.79 26.64 8.65
N ILE A 47 -4.06 25.61 9.08
CA ILE A 47 -2.82 25.79 9.81
C ILE A 47 -1.75 26.35 8.88
N ASP A 48 -0.97 27.32 9.37
CA ASP A 48 0.17 27.88 8.67
C ASP A 48 1.23 26.79 8.48
N CYS A 49 1.31 26.29 7.25
CA CYS A 49 2.01 25.07 6.89
C CYS A 49 2.80 25.28 5.59
N PRO A 50 4.02 24.74 5.48
CA PRO A 50 4.71 24.67 4.21
C PRO A 50 3.86 23.96 3.15
N ASP A 51 3.92 24.43 1.90
CA ASP A 51 3.22 23.83 0.77
C ASP A 51 3.94 22.55 0.30
N TYR A 52 3.88 21.51 1.12
CA TYR A 52 4.50 20.21 0.89
C TYR A 52 3.46 19.13 0.59
N SER A 53 3.90 18.09 -0.11
CA SER A 53 3.13 16.87 -0.34
C SER A 53 3.36 15.91 0.82
N PHE A 54 2.50 15.95 1.83
CA PHE A 54 2.53 14.99 2.94
C PHE A 54 2.15 13.58 2.47
N ARG A 55 3.02 12.61 2.74
CA ARG A 55 2.87 11.24 2.25
C ARG A 55 2.12 10.34 3.22
N LYS A 56 2.74 9.96 4.33
CA LYS A 56 2.15 9.15 5.40
C LYS A 56 3.00 9.20 6.67
N PHE A 57 2.41 8.75 7.78
CA PHE A 57 3.15 8.40 9.01
C PHE A 57 3.80 7.02 8.84
N THR A 58 4.94 6.79 9.48
CA THR A 58 5.45 5.43 9.72
C THR A 58 4.53 4.71 10.71
N ASP A 59 4.45 3.38 10.65
CA ASP A 59 3.52 2.62 11.50
C ASP A 59 3.89 2.70 13.00
N ASP A 60 5.16 2.98 13.32
CA ASP A 60 5.60 3.28 14.68
C ASP A 60 5.25 4.72 15.13
N GLY A 61 4.67 5.53 14.25
CA GLY A 61 4.23 6.90 14.50
C GLY A 61 5.36 7.89 14.76
N LYS A 62 6.63 7.51 14.61
CA LYS A 62 7.76 8.39 14.94
C LYS A 62 8.04 9.44 13.88
N TYR A 63 7.68 9.15 12.63
CA TYR A 63 8.02 9.99 11.49
C TYR A 63 6.78 10.30 10.64
N LEU A 64 6.66 11.55 10.21
CA LEU A 64 5.78 12.00 9.14
C LEU A 64 6.65 12.33 7.93
N VAL A 65 6.43 11.62 6.83
CA VAL A 65 7.18 11.80 5.58
C VAL A 65 6.44 12.76 4.67
N ALA A 66 7.16 13.72 4.10
CA ALA A 66 6.66 14.69 3.14
C ALA A 66 7.68 14.92 2.01
N PHE A 67 7.18 15.43 0.89
CA PHE A 67 8.01 15.82 -0.25
C PHE A 67 7.81 17.30 -0.55
N SER A 68 8.87 17.96 -1.02
CA SER A 68 8.78 19.35 -1.46
C SER A 68 7.79 19.49 -2.62
N ARG A 69 7.27 20.72 -2.84
CA ARG A 69 6.30 21.00 -3.90
C ARG A 69 6.80 20.65 -5.31
N ASN A 70 8.09 20.87 -5.55
CA ASN A 70 8.76 20.54 -6.81
C ASN A 70 9.17 19.05 -6.89
N HIS A 71 8.85 18.25 -5.87
CA HIS A 71 9.21 16.84 -5.78
C HIS A 71 10.71 16.59 -5.94
N GLN A 72 11.55 17.42 -5.32
CA GLN A 72 13.01 17.29 -5.34
C GLN A 72 13.57 16.83 -4.00
N ASP A 73 12.99 17.32 -2.90
CA ASP A 73 13.48 17.12 -1.55
C ASP A 73 12.57 16.17 -0.78
N LEU A 74 13.20 15.27 -0.03
CA LEU A 74 12.57 14.52 1.05
C LEU A 74 12.62 15.37 2.33
N ILE A 75 11.48 15.52 2.98
CA ILE A 75 11.36 16.16 4.29
C ILE A 75 10.79 15.16 5.27
N VAL A 76 11.48 14.98 6.40
CA VAL A 76 11.01 14.09 7.48
C VAL A 76 10.78 14.91 8.74
N TYR A 77 9.58 14.76 9.30
CA TYR A 77 9.16 15.40 10.53
C TYR A 77 9.03 14.39 11.64
N ARG A 78 9.32 14.83 12.87
CA ARG A 78 8.96 14.14 14.10
C ARG A 78 7.68 14.75 14.67
N PRO A 79 6.60 13.97 14.83
CA PRO A 79 5.43 14.43 15.57
C PRO A 79 5.82 14.81 17.00
N ILE A 80 5.39 15.99 17.43
CA ILE A 80 5.55 16.50 18.79
C ILE A 80 4.17 16.83 19.34
N TRP A 81 4.03 16.78 20.67
CA TRP A 81 2.77 17.18 21.28
C TRP A 81 2.75 18.68 21.50
N PHE A 82 1.69 19.32 21.03
CA PHE A 82 1.47 20.73 21.33
C PHE A 82 1.29 20.89 22.84
N THR A 83 2.25 21.55 23.49
CA THR A 83 2.23 21.82 24.93
C THR A 83 2.17 23.32 25.15
N TYR A 84 1.23 23.76 25.99
CA TYR A 84 1.12 25.13 26.45
C TYR A 84 0.64 25.13 27.90
N SER A 85 1.19 26.02 28.71
CA SER A 85 0.69 26.31 30.06
C SER A 85 -0.26 27.50 29.97
N CYS A 86 -1.53 27.32 30.40
CA CYS A 86 -2.36 28.50 30.69
C CYS A 86 -2.03 28.93 32.11
N ASN A 87 -1.31 30.05 32.25
CA ASN A 87 -1.21 30.75 33.52
C ASN A 87 -2.26 31.86 33.49
N GLU A 88 -2.97 32.01 34.61
CA GLU A 88 -4.11 32.91 34.84
C GLU A 88 -5.47 32.33 34.45
N GLU A 89 -6.51 32.74 35.19
CA GLU A 89 -7.89 32.28 35.11
C GLU A 89 -8.38 32.35 33.65
N CYS A 90 -8.29 31.21 32.97
CA CYS A 90 -8.35 31.08 31.51
C CYS A 90 -9.81 31.22 31.05
N GLU A 91 -10.36 32.43 31.10
CA GLU A 91 -11.74 32.73 30.63
C GLU A 91 -11.87 32.57 29.10
N THR A 92 -10.76 32.57 28.36
CA THR A 92 -10.76 32.31 26.91
C THR A 92 -10.38 30.86 26.60
N HIS A 93 -11.33 30.10 26.05
CA HIS A 93 -11.11 28.77 25.45
C HIS A 93 -10.17 28.78 24.22
N GLU A 94 -9.48 29.87 23.92
CA GLU A 94 -8.66 30.03 22.71
C GLU A 94 -7.24 29.49 22.89
N LEU A 95 -6.70 28.86 21.84
CA LEU A 95 -5.32 28.40 21.80
C LEU A 95 -4.39 29.59 21.51
N PRO A 96 -3.14 29.58 22.02
CA PRO A 96 -2.21 30.67 21.73
C PRO A 96 -1.93 30.72 20.21
N PRO A 97 -1.62 31.90 19.63
CA PRO A 97 -1.44 32.06 18.19
C PRO A 97 -0.40 31.11 17.58
N LYS A 98 0.62 30.71 18.35
CA LYS A 98 1.63 29.72 17.94
C LYS A 98 1.01 28.37 17.56
N ALA A 99 -0.13 27.99 18.14
CA ALA A 99 -0.84 26.75 17.80
C ALA A 99 -1.27 26.69 16.33
N LYS A 100 -1.43 27.85 15.66
CA LYS A 100 -1.73 27.92 14.23
C LYS A 100 -0.52 27.66 13.32
N LYS A 101 0.65 27.32 13.85
CA LYS A 101 1.84 26.95 13.06
C LYS A 101 2.03 25.45 13.02
N PHE A 102 2.35 24.91 11.85
CA PHE A 102 2.65 23.48 11.68
C PHE A 102 3.77 22.99 12.61
N ASP A 103 4.79 23.82 12.81
CA ASP A 103 5.95 23.54 13.68
C ASP A 103 5.58 23.33 15.16
N SER A 104 4.36 23.68 15.56
CA SER A 104 3.85 23.40 16.91
C SER A 104 3.46 21.94 17.14
N PHE A 105 3.24 21.19 16.05
CA PHE A 105 2.87 19.77 16.08
C PHE A 105 3.93 18.88 15.44
N PHE A 106 4.82 19.44 14.62
CA PHE A 106 5.81 18.67 13.88
C PHE A 106 7.15 19.39 13.88
N LYS A 107 8.18 18.73 14.43
CA LYS A 107 9.56 19.22 14.33
C LYS A 107 10.20 18.65 13.07
N GLN A 108 10.61 19.50 12.13
CA GLN A 108 11.42 19.05 10.99
C GLN A 108 12.74 18.47 11.53
N LEU A 109 13.06 17.24 11.14
CA LEU A 109 14.33 16.60 11.48
C LEU A 109 15.40 16.98 10.46
N TYR A 110 15.09 16.80 9.18
CA TYR A 110 15.97 17.11 8.08
C TYR A 110 15.16 17.34 6.79
N SER A 111 15.81 17.96 5.83
CA SER A 111 15.37 18.06 4.43
C SER A 111 16.59 17.77 3.56
N ILE A 112 16.48 16.77 2.68
CA ILE A 112 17.57 16.31 1.82
C ILE A 112 17.09 16.26 0.37
N PRO A 113 17.93 16.65 -0.61
CA PRO A 113 17.62 16.43 -2.01
C PRO A 113 17.74 14.93 -2.34
N LEU A 114 16.66 14.32 -2.82
CA LEU A 114 16.69 12.93 -3.32
C LEU A 114 16.76 12.88 -4.83
N ALA A 115 16.02 13.75 -5.50
CA ALA A 115 16.10 13.86 -6.94
C ALA A 115 17.21 14.83 -7.34
N SER A 116 17.84 14.55 -8.48
CA SER A 116 18.87 15.39 -9.06
C SER A 116 18.55 15.63 -10.54
N SER A 117 19.05 16.74 -11.08
CA SER A 117 18.90 17.08 -12.51
C SER A 117 17.44 17.14 -12.96
N ASN A 118 17.03 16.28 -13.90
CA ASN A 118 15.68 16.21 -14.47
C ASN A 118 14.80 15.12 -13.82
N GLU A 119 15.25 14.51 -12.72
CA GLU A 119 14.45 13.54 -11.98
C GLU A 119 13.48 14.22 -11.02
N TYR A 120 12.42 13.51 -10.64
CA TYR A 120 11.46 13.92 -9.62
C TYR A 120 11.17 12.75 -8.69
N ILE A 121 10.94 13.02 -7.41
CA ILE A 121 10.49 12.03 -6.44
C ILE A 121 9.12 11.51 -6.86
N CYS A 122 9.00 10.17 -6.92
CA CYS A 122 7.74 9.50 -7.16
C CYS A 122 6.85 9.59 -5.92
N LYS A 123 6.07 10.68 -5.82
CA LYS A 123 5.30 11.03 -4.60
C LYS A 123 4.37 9.96 -4.04
N ASP A 124 3.95 8.97 -4.84
CA ASP A 124 3.06 7.89 -4.38
C ASP A 124 3.82 6.64 -3.90
N PHE A 125 5.16 6.66 -3.98
CA PHE A 125 6.03 5.56 -3.60
C PHE A 125 6.80 5.87 -2.31
N PHE A 126 6.54 5.06 -1.28
CA PHE A 126 7.31 5.07 -0.04
C PHE A 126 7.04 3.76 0.71
N LEU A 127 8.08 2.96 0.88
CA LEU A 127 8.08 1.74 1.69
C LEU A 127 9.10 1.90 2.82
N TYR A 128 8.94 1.20 3.93
CA TYR A 128 9.94 1.15 5.00
C TYR A 128 10.08 -0.27 5.54
N MET A 129 11.24 -0.59 6.10
CA MET A 129 11.41 -1.86 6.80
C MET A 129 10.64 -1.86 8.13
N GLU A 130 10.30 -3.03 8.65
CA GLU A 130 9.63 -3.19 9.95
C GLU A 130 10.46 -2.73 11.14
N CYS A 131 11.79 -2.74 11.03
CA CYS A 131 12.64 -2.11 12.03
C CYS A 131 12.47 -0.58 12.08
N HIS A 132 11.75 0.00 11.10
CA HIS A 132 11.51 1.44 10.92
C HIS A 132 12.77 2.30 10.89
N ARG A 133 13.92 1.66 10.62
CA ARG A 133 15.23 2.32 10.51
C ARG A 133 15.47 2.86 9.11
N PHE A 134 15.03 2.12 8.10
CA PHE A 134 15.26 2.44 6.69
C PHE A 134 13.95 2.68 5.95
N GLY A 135 13.95 3.71 5.11
CA GLY A 135 12.90 4.04 4.16
C GLY A 135 13.41 3.88 2.73
N LEU A 136 12.59 3.30 1.87
CA LEU A 136 12.83 3.15 0.45
C LEU A 136 11.98 4.16 -0.31
N PHE A 137 12.67 5.02 -1.05
CA PHE A 137 12.11 6.07 -1.89
C PHE A 137 12.46 5.80 -3.35
N ALA A 138 11.78 6.48 -4.27
CA ALA A 138 12.10 6.37 -5.69
C ALA A 138 12.05 7.74 -6.36
N THR A 139 12.96 7.95 -7.30
CA THR A 139 12.99 9.09 -8.21
C THR A 139 12.91 8.58 -9.64
N SER A 140 12.34 9.40 -10.53
CA SER A 140 12.26 9.05 -11.95
C SER A 140 12.37 10.28 -12.83
N THR A 141 12.92 10.12 -14.03
CA THR A 141 12.75 11.12 -15.10
C THR A 141 11.29 11.15 -15.58
N ALA A 142 10.95 12.16 -16.37
CA ALA A 142 9.64 12.23 -17.00
C ALA A 142 9.41 11.02 -17.92
N GLN A 143 8.18 10.50 -17.91
CA GLN A 143 7.79 9.41 -18.81
C GLN A 143 7.85 9.89 -20.27
N SER A 144 8.55 9.15 -21.10
CA SER A 144 8.53 9.30 -22.55
C SER A 144 7.58 8.27 -23.16
N ASN A 145 6.75 8.71 -24.10
CA ASN A 145 5.89 7.83 -24.89
C ASN A 145 6.62 7.29 -26.13
N GLU A 146 7.91 7.58 -26.30
CA GLU A 146 8.69 7.02 -27.40
C GLU A 146 8.90 5.52 -27.18
N SER A 147 8.16 4.73 -27.96
CA SER A 147 8.27 3.28 -28.04
C SER A 147 9.33 2.87 -29.06
N THR A 148 10.57 3.36 -28.94
CA THR A 148 11.65 2.80 -29.76
C THR A 148 11.78 1.33 -29.40
N ALA A 149 11.60 0.44 -30.38
CA ALA A 149 11.69 -1.00 -30.21
C ALA A 149 13.14 -1.37 -29.87
N THR A 150 13.46 -1.34 -28.57
CA THR A 150 14.71 -1.87 -28.04
C THR A 150 14.58 -3.38 -27.92
N GLU A 151 15.66 -4.11 -28.22
CA GLU A 151 15.67 -5.56 -28.09
C GLU A 151 15.24 -6.00 -26.67
N GLY A 152 14.31 -6.95 -26.59
CA GLY A 152 13.75 -7.45 -25.33
C GLY A 152 12.65 -6.60 -24.66
N ALA A 153 12.35 -5.40 -25.16
CA ALA A 153 11.30 -4.55 -24.61
C ALA A 153 9.90 -4.94 -25.10
N ILE A 154 8.90 -4.94 -24.22
CA ILE A 154 7.50 -5.14 -24.58
C ILE A 154 6.96 -3.92 -25.32
N HIS A 155 6.45 -4.15 -26.53
CA HIS A 155 5.81 -3.12 -27.34
C HIS A 155 4.58 -2.53 -26.65
N GLY A 156 4.45 -1.20 -26.67
CA GLY A 156 3.33 -0.48 -26.04
C GLY A 156 3.51 -0.15 -24.55
N VAL A 157 4.57 -0.66 -23.90
CA VAL A 157 4.95 -0.22 -22.55
C VAL A 157 5.74 1.09 -22.64
N PRO A 158 5.42 2.13 -21.83
CA PRO A 158 6.15 3.40 -21.85
C PRO A 158 7.65 3.26 -21.53
N LEU A 159 8.40 4.34 -21.74
CA LEU A 159 9.81 4.44 -21.37
C LEU A 159 9.99 5.45 -20.24
N ILE A 160 10.75 5.09 -19.22
CA ILE A 160 11.37 6.04 -18.30
C ILE A 160 12.88 5.86 -18.41
N GLU A 161 13.58 6.93 -18.78
CA GLU A 161 15.02 6.87 -19.05
C GLU A 161 15.81 6.41 -17.82
N LYS A 162 15.43 6.90 -16.64
CA LYS A 162 16.07 6.54 -15.38
C LYS A 162 15.07 6.52 -14.23
N ILE A 163 15.04 5.41 -13.50
CA ILE A 163 14.30 5.20 -12.26
C ILE A 163 15.32 4.80 -11.20
N THR A 164 15.41 5.53 -10.09
CA THR A 164 16.38 5.24 -9.02
C THR A 164 15.64 4.98 -7.73
N PHE A 165 15.91 3.84 -7.09
CA PHE A 165 15.46 3.54 -5.73
C PHE A 165 16.54 3.98 -4.75
N HIS A 166 16.14 4.74 -3.73
CA HIS A 166 17.02 5.30 -2.71
C HIS A 166 16.72 4.66 -1.36
N LEU A 167 17.72 4.05 -0.75
CA LEU A 167 17.64 3.55 0.63
C LEU A 167 18.12 4.65 1.59
N VAL A 168 17.23 5.14 2.44
CA VAL A 168 17.50 6.28 3.33
C VAL A 168 17.31 5.85 4.78
N ARG A 169 18.23 6.25 5.65
CA ARG A 169 18.06 6.11 7.09
C ARG A 169 17.12 7.19 7.61
N LEU A 170 16.00 6.77 8.22
CA LEU A 170 14.91 7.68 8.62
C LEU A 170 15.27 8.58 9.82
N GLU A 171 16.30 8.23 10.59
CA GLU A 171 16.70 8.97 11.78
C GLU A 171 17.41 10.29 11.46
N ASP A 172 18.31 10.27 10.47
CA ASP A 172 19.24 11.35 10.16
C ASP A 172 19.25 11.78 8.68
N GLY A 173 18.54 11.06 7.80
CA GLY A 173 18.43 11.39 6.39
C GLY A 173 19.64 10.98 5.55
N VAL A 174 20.53 10.13 6.07
CA VAL A 174 21.66 9.63 5.27
C VAL A 174 21.15 8.67 4.20
N ILE A 175 21.46 8.97 2.93
CA ILE A 175 21.28 8.05 1.80
C ILE A 175 22.36 6.98 1.92
N LEU A 176 21.96 5.73 2.06
CA LEU A 176 22.86 4.60 2.34
C LEU A 176 23.26 3.88 1.06
N ASP A 177 22.31 3.70 0.13
CA ASP A 177 22.53 2.97 -1.11
C ASP A 177 21.47 3.37 -2.16
N GLU A 178 21.77 3.10 -3.42
CA GLU A 178 20.89 3.38 -4.55
C GLU A 178 20.90 2.24 -5.59
N LYS A 179 19.74 1.99 -6.21
CA LYS A 179 19.62 1.08 -7.35
C LYS A 179 18.91 1.78 -8.49
N ALA A 180 19.63 2.02 -9.58
CA ALA A 180 19.09 2.62 -10.80
C ALA A 180 18.67 1.57 -11.83
N PHE A 181 17.56 1.82 -12.50
CA PHE A 181 17.06 1.11 -13.66
C PHE A 181 16.99 2.10 -14.82
N CYS A 182 17.60 1.75 -15.95
CA CYS A 182 17.69 2.61 -17.12
C CYS A 182 16.79 2.08 -18.23
N ASN A 183 16.12 2.99 -18.94
CA ASN A 183 15.27 2.70 -20.09
C ASN A 183 14.17 1.66 -19.80
N ASP A 184 13.60 1.70 -18.61
CA ASP A 184 12.62 0.72 -18.13
C ASP A 184 11.30 1.41 -17.76
N PHE A 185 10.29 0.63 -17.42
CA PHE A 185 9.05 1.09 -16.83
C PHE A 185 8.72 0.26 -15.60
N ILE A 186 8.81 0.88 -14.44
CA ILE A 186 8.39 0.33 -13.15
C ILE A 186 7.22 1.16 -12.66
N ASN A 187 6.06 0.53 -12.44
CA ASN A 187 4.84 1.24 -12.04
C ASN A 187 4.89 1.66 -10.56
N LEU A 188 5.47 2.82 -10.28
CA LEU A 188 5.62 3.34 -8.91
C LEU A 188 4.34 3.99 -8.35
N ALA A 189 3.32 4.20 -9.19
CA ALA A 189 2.04 4.76 -8.74
C ALA A 189 1.40 3.82 -7.70
N HIS A 190 1.18 4.35 -6.49
CA HIS A 190 0.72 3.57 -5.35
C HIS A 190 1.53 2.29 -5.12
N SER A 191 2.85 2.34 -5.30
CA SER A 191 3.77 1.21 -5.04
C SER A 191 3.34 -0.12 -5.70
N ILE A 192 2.80 -0.07 -6.92
CA ILE A 192 2.32 -1.27 -7.62
C ILE A 192 3.47 -2.16 -8.08
N GLY A 193 4.54 -1.54 -8.60
CA GLY A 193 5.69 -2.22 -9.21
C GLY A 193 6.75 -2.67 -8.21
N ALA A 194 6.55 -2.46 -6.91
CA ALA A 194 7.49 -2.94 -5.90
C ALA A 194 6.76 -3.42 -4.64
N TYR A 195 7.26 -4.49 -4.04
CA TYR A 195 6.68 -5.09 -2.84
C TYR A 195 7.79 -5.55 -1.90
N MET A 196 7.62 -5.28 -0.61
CA MET A 196 8.59 -5.62 0.44
C MET A 196 8.01 -6.70 1.37
N TYR A 197 8.85 -7.64 1.78
CA TYR A 197 8.55 -8.69 2.74
C TYR A 197 9.78 -8.89 3.63
N GLU A 198 9.67 -8.56 4.93
CA GLU A 198 10.80 -8.54 5.86
C GLU A 198 11.96 -7.68 5.31
N ASP A 199 13.05 -8.30 4.89
CA ASP A 199 14.23 -7.68 4.31
C ASP A 199 14.34 -7.88 2.78
N LEU A 200 13.40 -8.60 2.17
CA LEU A 200 13.35 -8.83 0.73
C LEU A 200 12.48 -7.79 0.03
N LEU A 201 12.95 -7.35 -1.13
CA LEU A 201 12.28 -6.39 -2.00
C LEU A 201 12.16 -7.01 -3.39
N CYS A 202 10.95 -7.07 -3.95
CA CYS A 202 10.76 -7.39 -5.36
C CYS A 202 10.40 -6.12 -6.13
N ILE A 203 11.04 -5.90 -7.26
CA ILE A 203 10.77 -4.81 -8.21
C ILE A 203 10.43 -5.42 -9.57
N VAL A 204 9.30 -5.04 -10.15
CA VAL A 204 8.82 -5.56 -11.43
C VAL A 204 9.16 -4.58 -12.54
N SER A 205 10.11 -4.99 -13.39
CA SER A 205 10.37 -4.40 -14.70
C SER A 205 9.25 -4.80 -15.65
N LEU A 206 8.32 -3.87 -15.92
CA LEU A 206 7.21 -4.14 -16.83
C LEU A 206 7.67 -4.18 -18.28
N ARG A 207 8.68 -3.37 -18.64
CA ARG A 207 9.16 -3.28 -20.02
C ARG A 207 9.99 -4.51 -20.40
N TYR A 208 10.82 -5.02 -19.50
CA TYR A 208 11.68 -6.19 -19.75
C TYR A 208 11.20 -7.48 -19.08
N GLN A 209 10.01 -7.46 -18.48
CA GLN A 209 9.35 -8.66 -17.92
C GLN A 209 10.24 -9.42 -16.93
N THR A 210 10.94 -8.66 -16.08
CA THR A 210 11.88 -9.18 -15.10
C THR A 210 11.45 -8.77 -13.69
N ILE A 211 11.49 -9.72 -12.77
CA ILE A 211 11.28 -9.51 -11.35
C ILE A 211 12.66 -9.49 -10.70
N HIS A 212 13.08 -8.32 -10.26
CA HIS A 212 14.33 -8.12 -9.53
C HIS A 212 14.08 -8.39 -8.04
N ILE A 213 14.79 -9.34 -7.46
CA ILE A 213 14.76 -9.66 -6.04
C ILE A 213 16.01 -9.09 -5.40
N LEU A 214 15.83 -8.12 -4.51
CA LEU A 214 16.89 -7.49 -3.73
C LEU A 214 16.70 -7.82 -2.25
N GLN A 215 17.78 -7.79 -1.49
CA GLN A 215 17.80 -7.91 -0.04
C GLN A 215 18.40 -6.65 0.57
N ILE A 216 17.68 -6.06 1.52
CA ILE A 216 18.14 -4.91 2.29
C ILE A 216 18.91 -5.43 3.51
N ARG A 217 20.22 -5.20 3.54
CA ARG A 217 21.07 -5.63 4.67
C ARG A 217 21.00 -4.63 5.82
N ASP A 218 21.22 -5.10 7.05
CA ASP A 218 21.30 -4.25 8.25
C ASP A 218 22.44 -3.20 8.18
N SER A 219 23.46 -3.45 7.35
CA SER A 219 24.53 -2.51 7.02
C SER A 219 24.05 -1.30 6.22
N GLY A 220 22.85 -1.35 5.63
CA GLY A 220 22.30 -0.30 4.77
C GLY A 220 22.63 -0.48 3.30
N ASN A 221 22.72 -1.72 2.80
CA ASN A 221 23.00 -2.00 1.39
C ASN A 221 21.85 -2.71 0.69
N LEU A 222 21.65 -2.39 -0.59
CA LEU A 222 20.73 -3.03 -1.51
C LEU A 222 21.48 -4.10 -2.33
N VAL A 223 21.34 -5.37 -1.95
CA VAL A 223 22.03 -6.48 -2.62
C VAL A 223 21.06 -7.17 -3.56
N GLU A 224 21.38 -7.23 -4.86
CA GLU A 224 20.62 -8.02 -5.83
C GLU A 224 20.87 -9.52 -5.57
N VAL A 225 19.80 -10.25 -5.30
CA VAL A 225 19.86 -11.68 -4.94
C VAL A 225 19.48 -12.56 -6.13
N ARG A 226 18.51 -12.13 -6.94
CA ARG A 226 18.02 -12.92 -8.07
C ARG A 226 17.24 -12.07 -9.07
N ASN A 227 17.31 -12.42 -10.34
CA ASN A 227 16.43 -11.91 -11.39
C ASN A 227 15.60 -13.05 -11.96
N ILE A 228 14.29 -12.86 -12.04
CA ILE A 228 13.34 -13.86 -12.56
C ILE A 228 12.61 -13.27 -13.76
N GLY A 229 12.81 -13.83 -14.94
CA GLY A 229 12.20 -13.34 -16.18
C GLY A 229 12.48 -14.29 -17.33
N ALA A 230 13.34 -13.85 -18.26
CA ALA A 230 13.86 -14.70 -19.34
C ALA A 230 14.61 -15.92 -18.81
N PHE A 231 15.27 -15.76 -17.65
CA PHE A 231 15.94 -16.82 -16.91
C PHE A 231 15.30 -16.96 -15.54
N CYS A 232 15.25 -18.18 -15.01
CA CYS A 232 14.78 -18.46 -13.65
C CYS A 232 15.95 -18.70 -12.68
N ARG A 233 17.09 -19.15 -13.19
CA ARG A 233 18.34 -19.39 -12.47
C ARG A 233 19.51 -18.68 -13.14
N GLU A 234 20.56 -18.43 -12.38
CA GLU A 234 21.76 -17.73 -12.86
C GLU A 234 22.53 -18.53 -13.93
N ASP A 235 22.45 -19.86 -13.90
CA ASP A 235 23.11 -20.77 -14.84
C ASP A 235 22.28 -21.09 -16.09
N ASP A 236 21.02 -20.64 -16.17
CA ASP A 236 20.13 -20.92 -17.31
C ASP A 236 20.68 -20.35 -18.63
N GLU A 237 21.31 -19.17 -18.59
CA GLU A 237 21.87 -18.50 -19.78
C GLU A 237 22.96 -19.37 -20.43
N LEU A 238 23.89 -19.88 -19.62
CA LEU A 238 24.96 -20.78 -20.08
C LEU A 238 24.39 -22.08 -20.67
N PHE A 239 23.36 -22.65 -20.03
CA PHE A 239 22.71 -23.87 -20.51
C PHE A 239 22.04 -23.64 -21.87
N LEU A 240 21.30 -22.54 -22.04
CA LEU A 240 20.63 -22.22 -23.31
C LEU A 240 21.61 -21.93 -24.44
N HIS A 241 22.69 -21.18 -24.18
CA HIS A 241 23.72 -20.91 -25.19
C HIS A 241 24.42 -22.17 -25.70
N SER A 242 24.65 -23.16 -24.83
CA SER A 242 25.24 -24.44 -25.23
C SER A 242 24.33 -25.27 -26.16
N HIS A 243 23.00 -25.10 -26.05
CA HIS A 243 22.03 -25.86 -26.84
C HIS A 243 21.63 -25.17 -28.15
N ILE A 244 21.64 -23.81 -28.20
CA ILE A 244 21.36 -23.04 -29.43
C ILE A 244 22.35 -23.37 -30.56
N GLN A 245 23.57 -23.83 -30.23
CA GLN A 245 24.57 -24.24 -31.22
C GLN A 245 24.24 -25.55 -31.96
N THR A 246 23.19 -26.30 -31.56
CA THR A 246 22.94 -27.68 -32.07
C THR A 246 21.62 -27.93 -32.79
N GLY A 247 20.72 -26.97 -32.99
CA GLY A 247 19.52 -27.23 -33.80
C GLY A 247 18.54 -26.07 -34.01
N TYR A 248 18.06 -25.95 -35.26
CA TYR A 248 16.89 -25.23 -35.79
C TYR A 248 16.38 -23.99 -35.03
N GLY A 249 16.56 -22.82 -35.64
CA GLY A 249 16.19 -21.48 -35.16
C GLY A 249 14.70 -21.19 -34.99
N GLY A 250 14.04 -21.88 -34.04
CA GLY A 250 12.80 -21.42 -33.43
C GLY A 250 13.10 -20.53 -32.21
N SER A 251 12.34 -19.46 -32.02
CA SER A 251 12.38 -18.64 -30.80
C SER A 251 11.83 -19.45 -29.62
N PHE A 252 12.71 -20.11 -28.87
CA PHE A 252 12.33 -20.75 -27.61
C PHE A 252 11.88 -19.66 -26.62
N LEU A 253 10.69 -19.79 -26.05
CA LEU A 253 10.25 -18.94 -24.93
C LEU A 253 10.91 -19.49 -23.65
N PRO A 254 11.86 -18.78 -23.03
CA PRO A 254 12.58 -19.31 -21.86
C PRO A 254 11.93 -18.84 -20.55
N GLY A 255 12.50 -19.30 -19.43
CA GLY A 255 12.24 -18.76 -18.09
C GLY A 255 10.80 -18.93 -17.60
N ILE A 256 10.28 -17.90 -16.93
CA ILE A 256 9.01 -18.00 -16.20
C ILE A 256 7.81 -18.23 -17.13
N LYS A 257 7.85 -17.68 -18.37
CA LYS A 257 6.81 -17.91 -19.38
C LYS A 257 6.79 -19.37 -19.83
N GLN A 258 7.95 -19.98 -20.01
CA GLN A 258 8.09 -21.40 -20.32
C GLN A 258 7.46 -22.28 -19.23
N ARG A 259 7.78 -21.98 -17.97
CA ARG A 259 7.25 -22.70 -16.80
C ARG A 259 5.74 -22.58 -16.70
N LEU A 260 5.20 -21.38 -16.98
CA LEU A 260 3.76 -21.13 -17.05
C LEU A 260 3.07 -21.96 -18.13
N LEU A 261 3.58 -21.93 -19.37
CA LEU A 261 3.01 -22.69 -20.48
C LEU A 261 3.08 -24.20 -20.21
N SER A 262 4.20 -24.67 -19.66
CA SER A 262 4.39 -26.08 -19.29
C SER A 262 3.37 -26.51 -18.24
N TYR A 263 3.15 -25.69 -17.21
CA TYR A 263 2.15 -25.96 -16.18
C TYR A 263 0.74 -26.09 -16.78
N ILE A 264 0.33 -25.12 -17.62
CA ILE A 264 -0.98 -25.12 -18.29
C ILE A 264 -1.14 -26.37 -19.15
N PHE A 265 -0.10 -26.72 -19.93
CA PHE A 265 -0.11 -27.88 -20.82
C PHE A 265 -0.19 -29.19 -20.02
N CYS A 266 0.67 -29.39 -19.02
CA CYS A 266 0.68 -30.60 -18.20
C CYS A 266 -0.65 -30.80 -17.46
N LYS A 267 -1.22 -29.72 -16.89
CA LYS A 267 -2.54 -29.76 -16.26
C LYS A 267 -3.62 -30.21 -17.25
N THR A 268 -3.66 -29.58 -18.42
CA THR A 268 -4.60 -29.91 -19.51
C THR A 268 -4.42 -31.34 -20.01
N TRP A 269 -3.17 -31.82 -20.09
CA TRP A 269 -2.84 -33.14 -20.59
C TRP A 269 -3.27 -34.25 -19.62
N ASN A 270 -3.05 -34.04 -18.32
CA ASN A 270 -3.37 -34.99 -17.26
C ASN A 270 -4.87 -35.22 -17.10
N GLU A 271 -5.70 -34.22 -17.38
CA GLU A 271 -7.17 -34.34 -17.33
C GLU A 271 -7.74 -35.25 -18.44
N ARG A 272 -6.93 -35.66 -19.44
CA ARG A 272 -7.30 -36.58 -20.54
C ARG A 272 -8.54 -36.20 -21.37
N VAL A 273 -9.06 -34.97 -21.25
CA VAL A 273 -10.20 -34.47 -22.02
C VAL A 273 -9.73 -33.82 -23.33
N GLN A 274 -10.14 -34.39 -24.48
CA GLN A 274 -9.74 -33.90 -25.82
C GLN A 274 -10.15 -32.45 -26.10
N HIS A 275 -11.30 -32.00 -25.59
CA HIS A 275 -11.76 -30.62 -25.78
C HIS A 275 -10.83 -29.58 -25.12
N LEU A 276 -10.26 -29.90 -23.95
CA LEU A 276 -9.36 -28.98 -23.25
C LEU A 276 -8.03 -28.82 -23.99
N LYS A 277 -7.53 -29.89 -24.63
CA LYS A 277 -6.35 -29.82 -25.50
C LYS A 277 -6.58 -28.86 -26.67
N LYS A 278 -7.72 -28.96 -27.35
CA LYS A 278 -8.10 -28.03 -28.42
C LYS A 278 -8.18 -26.58 -27.92
N LYS A 279 -8.76 -26.37 -26.73
CA LYS A 279 -8.84 -25.05 -26.09
C LYS A 279 -7.46 -24.45 -25.80
N PHE A 280 -6.51 -25.26 -25.31
CA PHE A 280 -5.13 -24.82 -25.08
C PHE A 280 -4.48 -24.33 -26.37
N TYR A 281 -4.54 -25.13 -27.45
CA TYR A 281 -3.94 -24.73 -28.72
C TYR A 281 -4.65 -23.53 -29.35
N PHE A 282 -5.97 -23.40 -29.18
CA PHE A 282 -6.73 -22.25 -29.65
C PHE A 282 -6.28 -20.95 -28.96
N HIS A 283 -6.02 -20.98 -27.66
CA HIS A 283 -5.58 -19.83 -26.86
C HIS A 283 -4.06 -19.76 -26.66
N PHE A 284 -3.27 -20.54 -27.41
CA PHE A 284 -1.84 -20.65 -27.17
C PHE A 284 -1.14 -19.29 -27.26
N GLN A 285 -1.45 -18.51 -28.30
CA GLN A 285 -0.88 -17.19 -28.49
C GLN A 285 -1.29 -16.23 -27.37
N ASP A 286 -2.56 -16.29 -26.92
CA ASP A 286 -3.03 -15.49 -25.79
C ASP A 286 -2.20 -15.74 -24.52
N TYR A 287 -1.78 -16.99 -24.28
CA TYR A 287 -0.92 -17.34 -23.14
C TYR A 287 0.52 -16.86 -23.30
N VAL A 288 1.06 -16.90 -24.52
CA VAL A 288 2.41 -16.40 -24.84
C VAL A 288 2.50 -14.88 -24.63
N ASP A 289 1.44 -14.17 -25.00
CA ASP A 289 1.35 -12.70 -24.94
C ASP A 289 1.07 -12.16 -23.53
N LEU A 290 0.80 -13.04 -22.56
CA LEU A 290 0.68 -12.65 -21.16
C LEU A 290 1.98 -12.01 -20.66
N ILE A 291 1.83 -10.91 -19.94
CA ILE A 291 2.90 -10.20 -19.26
C ILE A 291 2.67 -10.19 -17.74
N ILE A 292 3.76 -10.17 -16.98
CA ILE A 292 3.79 -9.95 -15.54
C ILE A 292 3.33 -8.52 -15.27
N TRP A 293 2.19 -8.35 -14.62
CA TRP A 293 1.66 -7.04 -14.23
C TRP A 293 2.12 -6.59 -12.86
N LYS A 294 2.10 -7.54 -11.92
CA LYS A 294 2.30 -7.25 -10.49
C LYS A 294 2.73 -8.52 -9.78
N VAL A 295 3.57 -8.34 -8.77
CA VAL A 295 4.09 -9.41 -7.93
C VAL A 295 3.97 -9.00 -6.47
N GLN A 296 3.69 -9.97 -5.61
CA GLN A 296 3.87 -9.86 -4.17
C GLN A 296 4.61 -11.10 -3.65
N PHE A 297 5.29 -10.98 -2.53
CA PHE A 297 5.72 -12.16 -1.76
C PHE A 297 4.53 -12.75 -1.00
N LEU A 298 4.45 -14.07 -0.94
CA LEU A 298 3.62 -14.78 0.05
C LEU A 298 4.46 -15.18 1.27
N ASP A 299 5.71 -15.56 1.01
CA ASP A 299 6.76 -15.85 1.98
C ASP A 299 8.13 -15.63 1.32
N ARG A 300 9.21 -16.07 1.97
CA ARG A 300 10.59 -15.94 1.46
C ARG A 300 10.88 -16.76 0.19
N HIS A 301 10.04 -17.74 -0.15
CA HIS A 301 10.27 -18.69 -1.25
C HIS A 301 9.22 -18.57 -2.37
N HIS A 302 8.03 -18.07 -2.07
CA HIS A 302 6.90 -18.05 -2.99
C HIS A 302 6.50 -16.63 -3.40
N LEU A 303 6.44 -16.42 -4.71
CA LEU A 303 5.88 -15.23 -5.32
C LEU A 303 4.45 -15.49 -5.78
N PHE A 304 3.57 -14.52 -5.55
CA PHE A 304 2.25 -14.48 -6.15
C PHE A 304 2.24 -13.47 -7.30
N VAL A 305 2.20 -14.01 -8.51
CA VAL A 305 2.42 -13.30 -9.76
C VAL A 305 1.11 -13.15 -10.52
N LYS A 306 0.78 -11.93 -10.92
CA LYS A 306 -0.35 -11.65 -11.80
C LYS A 306 0.13 -11.50 -13.24
N PHE A 307 -0.39 -12.35 -14.11
CA PHE A 307 -0.22 -12.30 -15.55
C PHE A 307 -1.45 -11.71 -16.21
N GLY A 308 -1.27 -10.91 -17.26
CA GLY A 308 -2.38 -10.40 -18.08
C GLY A 308 -1.90 -9.75 -19.39
N SER A 309 -2.81 -9.21 -20.18
CA SER A 309 -2.49 -8.50 -21.44
C SER A 309 -1.71 -7.19 -21.22
N VAL A 310 -0.90 -6.76 -22.19
CA VAL A 310 -0.16 -5.48 -22.16
C VAL A 310 -1.07 -4.30 -21.83
N ASP A 311 -2.26 -4.24 -22.42
CA ASP A 311 -3.21 -3.13 -22.24
C ASP A 311 -3.64 -2.95 -20.79
N GLY A 312 -3.75 -4.03 -20.02
CA GLY A 312 -4.17 -3.97 -18.61
C GLY A 312 -3.03 -3.64 -17.64
N GLY A 313 -1.77 -3.80 -18.04
CA GLY A 313 -0.61 -3.45 -17.22
C GLY A 313 -0.28 -1.95 -17.25
N VAL A 314 -0.61 -1.29 -18.37
CA VAL A 314 -0.34 0.14 -18.61
C VAL A 314 -1.59 1.02 -18.39
N SER A 315 -2.79 0.50 -18.67
CA SER A 315 -4.06 1.24 -18.50
C SER A 315 -4.64 1.12 -17.08
N ARG A 316 -5.36 2.16 -16.63
CA ARG A 316 -6.12 2.15 -15.36
C ARG A 316 -7.46 1.39 -15.45
N SER A 317 -7.83 0.88 -16.63
CA SER A 317 -9.08 0.15 -16.86
C SER A 317 -8.84 -1.37 -16.81
N THR A 318 -9.09 -1.98 -15.64
CA THR A 318 -8.78 -3.39 -15.37
C THR A 318 -9.95 -4.36 -15.60
N ASP A 319 -11.14 -3.85 -15.95
CA ASP A 319 -12.38 -4.61 -15.69
C ASP A 319 -12.78 -5.62 -16.77
N GLN A 320 -12.10 -5.65 -17.93
CA GLN A 320 -12.47 -6.54 -19.04
C GLN A 320 -11.39 -7.56 -19.44
N ASN A 321 -10.17 -7.45 -18.93
CA ASN A 321 -9.05 -8.24 -19.44
C ASN A 321 -8.90 -9.59 -18.72
N LEU A 322 -8.58 -10.63 -19.51
CA LEU A 322 -8.19 -11.95 -19.01
C LEU A 322 -6.92 -11.80 -18.17
N ALA A 323 -6.95 -12.28 -16.93
CA ALA A 323 -5.80 -12.26 -16.03
C ALA A 323 -5.69 -13.57 -15.26
N PHE A 324 -4.46 -13.97 -14.98
CA PHE A 324 -4.14 -15.18 -14.25
C PHE A 324 -3.28 -14.86 -13.04
N PHE A 325 -3.50 -15.59 -11.97
CA PHE A 325 -2.72 -15.55 -10.75
C PHE A 325 -1.94 -16.86 -10.63
N ALA A 326 -0.62 -16.76 -10.54
CA ALA A 326 0.27 -17.88 -10.38
C ALA A 326 1.01 -17.80 -9.05
N VAL A 327 1.18 -18.95 -8.39
CA VAL A 327 2.13 -19.09 -7.29
C VAL A 327 3.42 -19.68 -7.88
N TYR A 328 4.51 -18.95 -7.79
CA TYR A 328 5.82 -19.33 -8.30
C TYR A 328 6.77 -19.60 -7.14
N ASN A 329 7.37 -20.79 -7.10
CA ASN A 329 8.39 -21.13 -6.12
C ASN A 329 9.76 -20.72 -6.68
N MET A 330 10.43 -19.79 -6.00
CA MET A 330 11.72 -19.26 -6.41
C MET A 330 12.82 -20.33 -6.31
N GLU A 331 12.80 -21.21 -5.32
CA GLU A 331 13.84 -22.24 -5.13
C GLU A 331 13.77 -23.34 -6.19
N THR A 332 12.59 -23.92 -6.40
CA THR A 332 12.42 -25.02 -7.36
C THR A 332 12.28 -24.51 -8.79
N THR A 333 11.91 -23.24 -8.97
CA THR A 333 11.59 -22.57 -10.25
C THR A 333 10.31 -23.07 -10.91
N ASP A 334 9.40 -23.65 -10.12
CA ASP A 334 8.14 -24.21 -10.59
C ASP A 334 6.95 -23.28 -10.36
N ILE A 335 5.96 -23.39 -11.27
CA ILE A 335 4.62 -22.86 -11.03
C ILE A 335 3.87 -23.89 -10.19
N VAL A 336 3.52 -23.52 -8.97
CA VAL A 336 2.82 -24.37 -8.00
C VAL A 336 1.32 -24.42 -8.31
N SER A 337 0.73 -23.26 -8.56
CA SER A 337 -0.70 -23.15 -8.89
C SER A 337 -0.96 -22.04 -9.89
N LEU A 338 -2.06 -22.16 -10.63
CA LEU A 338 -2.55 -21.16 -11.58
C LEU A 338 -4.08 -21.04 -11.49
N HIS A 339 -4.56 -19.81 -11.29
CA HIS A 339 -5.98 -19.50 -11.16
C HIS A 339 -6.36 -18.33 -12.07
N GLN A 340 -7.51 -18.41 -12.73
CA GLN A 340 -8.07 -17.27 -13.47
C GLN A 340 -8.67 -16.25 -12.50
N ASN A 341 -8.65 -14.96 -12.84
CA ASN A 341 -9.21 -13.88 -12.01
C ASN A 341 -10.71 -13.96 -11.71
N SER A 342 -11.44 -14.85 -12.38
CA SER A 342 -12.86 -15.12 -12.16
C SER A 342 -13.13 -16.49 -11.53
N SER A 343 -12.10 -17.21 -11.09
CA SER A 343 -12.23 -18.53 -10.45
C SER A 343 -12.70 -18.39 -9.00
N GLU A 344 -13.67 -19.21 -8.61
CA GLU A 344 -14.12 -19.30 -7.21
C GLU A 344 -13.03 -19.91 -6.31
N ASP A 345 -12.09 -20.70 -6.85
CA ASP A 345 -11.03 -21.34 -6.05
C ASP A 345 -10.08 -20.30 -5.43
N ILE A 346 -9.66 -19.30 -6.22
CA ILE A 346 -8.79 -18.23 -5.71
C ILE A 346 -9.56 -17.32 -4.75
N TYR A 347 -10.86 -17.13 -4.97
CA TYR A 347 -11.70 -16.40 -4.03
C TYR A 347 -11.85 -17.15 -2.70
N ALA A 348 -12.01 -18.48 -2.71
CA ALA A 348 -12.08 -19.28 -1.50
C ALA A 348 -10.76 -19.22 -0.70
N LEU A 349 -9.61 -19.30 -1.39
CA LEU A 349 -8.29 -19.11 -0.77
C LEU A 349 -8.16 -17.70 -0.18
N PHE A 350 -8.59 -16.68 -0.90
CA PHE A 350 -8.59 -15.30 -0.44
C PHE A 350 -9.48 -15.09 0.80
N GLU A 351 -10.69 -15.65 0.79
CA GLU A 351 -11.67 -15.53 1.89
C GLU A 351 -11.18 -16.23 3.16
N GLN A 352 -10.49 -17.36 3.01
CA GLN A 352 -9.97 -18.16 4.12
C GLN A 352 -8.63 -17.62 4.67
N PHE A 353 -7.75 -17.13 3.80
CA PHE A 353 -6.36 -16.78 4.14
C PHE A 353 -6.02 -15.30 3.92
N TYR A 354 -6.99 -14.40 3.93
CA TYR A 354 -6.81 -12.97 3.64
C TYR A 354 -5.58 -12.35 4.31
N ASP A 355 -5.44 -12.55 5.63
CA ASP A 355 -4.35 -11.96 6.43
C ASP A 355 -2.96 -12.46 6.00
N HIS A 356 -2.87 -13.59 5.28
CA HIS A 356 -1.61 -14.13 4.73
C HIS A 356 -1.22 -13.50 3.39
N PHE A 357 -2.15 -12.84 2.68
CA PHE A 357 -1.83 -12.09 1.45
C PHE A 357 -1.19 -10.73 1.73
N HIS A 358 -1.29 -10.25 2.97
CA HIS A 358 -0.60 -9.06 3.43
C HIS A 358 0.68 -9.49 4.14
N ALA A 359 1.86 -9.10 3.60
CA ALA A 359 3.15 -9.33 4.24
C ALA A 359 3.07 -8.96 5.72
N ASN A 360 3.34 -9.93 6.57
CA ASN A 360 3.16 -9.77 8.01
C ASN A 360 4.30 -10.43 8.77
N PRO A 361 5.22 -9.62 9.28
CA PRO A 361 5.96 -10.00 10.47
C PRO A 361 5.37 -9.21 11.63
N GLN A 362 4.46 -9.89 12.30
CA GLN A 362 3.90 -9.49 13.58
C GLN A 362 4.98 -9.52 14.65
N ALA A 363 5.57 -8.37 14.99
CA ALA A 363 6.24 -8.22 16.28
C ALA A 363 5.32 -7.61 17.36
N SER A 364 4.33 -6.78 17.01
CA SER A 364 3.41 -6.21 18.00
C SER A 364 2.00 -6.77 17.89
N SER A 365 1.78 -7.90 18.57
CA SER A 365 0.45 -8.48 18.84
C SER A 365 -0.54 -7.50 19.51
N HIS A 366 -0.06 -6.37 20.04
CA HIS A 366 -0.85 -5.37 20.75
C HIS A 366 -1.43 -4.22 19.90
N GLY A 367 -1.14 -4.15 18.59
CA GLY A 367 -1.39 -2.95 17.76
C GLY A 367 -2.03 -3.17 16.38
N LYS A 368 -2.58 -4.37 16.07
CA LYS A 368 -3.20 -4.60 14.76
C LYS A 368 -4.56 -3.91 14.61
N PHE A 369 -4.61 -2.63 14.28
CA PHE A 369 -5.91 -1.93 14.04
C PHE A 369 -6.44 -2.06 12.62
N ILE A 370 -5.72 -2.78 11.75
CA ILE A 370 -6.16 -3.07 10.39
C ILE A 370 -7.25 -4.14 10.43
N SER A 371 -8.50 -3.74 10.15
CA SER A 371 -9.64 -4.65 10.04
C SER A 371 -9.63 -5.37 8.70
N SER A 372 -9.82 -6.69 8.75
CA SER A 372 -10.05 -7.57 7.61
C SER A 372 -11.25 -8.47 7.89
N HIS A 373 -11.80 -9.11 6.85
CA HIS A 373 -12.88 -10.07 7.05
C HIS A 373 -12.43 -11.35 7.78
N SER A 374 -11.12 -11.61 7.86
CA SER A 374 -10.59 -12.73 8.65
C SER A 374 -10.43 -12.39 10.13
N ASN A 375 -10.25 -11.12 10.49
CA ASN A 375 -9.96 -10.70 11.87
C ASN A 375 -11.05 -9.82 12.52
N ASP A 376 -12.04 -9.34 11.75
CA ASP A 376 -13.09 -8.43 12.19
C ASP A 376 -14.48 -8.88 11.70
N ILE A 377 -15.40 -9.13 12.64
CA ILE A 377 -16.76 -9.59 12.33
C ILE A 377 -17.57 -8.55 11.55
N HIS A 378 -17.32 -7.26 11.77
CA HIS A 378 -18.02 -6.20 11.05
C HIS A 378 -17.53 -6.11 9.61
N ALA A 379 -16.23 -6.27 9.37
CA ALA A 379 -15.69 -6.38 8.02
C ALA A 379 -16.25 -7.61 7.29
N LEU A 380 -16.36 -8.75 7.98
CA LEU A 380 -16.94 -9.97 7.44
C LEU A 380 -18.42 -9.80 7.09
N ASP A 381 -19.21 -9.16 7.96
CA ASP A 381 -20.62 -8.88 7.69
C ASP A 381 -20.80 -7.93 6.50
N GLN A 382 -19.94 -6.91 6.37
CA GLN A 382 -19.93 -6.05 5.18
C GLN A 382 -19.66 -6.85 3.91
N LEU A 383 -18.65 -7.74 3.92
CA LEU A 383 -18.32 -8.60 2.78
C LEU A 383 -19.52 -9.49 2.40
N ARG A 384 -20.16 -10.12 3.39
CA ARG A 384 -21.37 -10.94 3.17
C ARG A 384 -22.51 -10.15 2.56
N VAL A 385 -22.74 -8.91 3.02
CA VAL A 385 -23.76 -8.02 2.45
C VAL A 385 -23.45 -7.68 1.00
N ILE A 386 -22.18 -7.40 0.67
CA ILE A 386 -21.75 -7.12 -0.72
C ILE A 386 -21.97 -8.37 -1.59
N LYS A 387 -21.58 -9.55 -1.11
CA LYS A 387 -21.77 -10.83 -1.80
C LYS A 387 -23.25 -11.12 -2.07
N ASN A 388 -24.11 -10.94 -1.06
CA ASN A 388 -25.55 -11.16 -1.20
C ASN A 388 -26.26 -10.16 -2.14
N LYS A 389 -25.70 -8.96 -2.32
CA LYS A 389 -26.20 -7.94 -3.25
C LYS A 389 -25.67 -8.10 -4.67
N ALA A 390 -24.69 -8.97 -4.90
CA ALA A 390 -24.10 -9.14 -6.22
C ALA A 390 -25.06 -9.88 -7.15
N SER A 391 -25.24 -9.35 -8.36
CA SER A 391 -26.07 -9.98 -9.41
C SER A 391 -25.41 -11.21 -10.03
N SER A 392 -24.07 -11.31 -9.98
CA SER A 392 -23.30 -12.41 -10.55
C SER A 392 -22.10 -12.75 -9.67
N SER A 393 -21.94 -14.04 -9.33
CA SER A 393 -20.79 -14.53 -8.57
C SER A 393 -19.47 -14.23 -9.28
N SER A 394 -19.40 -14.46 -10.59
CA SER A 394 -18.20 -14.21 -11.38
C SER A 394 -17.79 -12.73 -11.39
N GLN A 395 -18.75 -11.81 -11.50
CA GLN A 395 -18.47 -10.38 -11.43
C GLN A 395 -18.04 -9.95 -10.03
N PHE A 396 -18.64 -10.52 -8.99
CA PHE A 396 -18.24 -10.31 -7.61
C PHE A 396 -16.81 -10.78 -7.36
N VAL A 397 -16.46 -12.01 -7.76
CA VAL A 397 -15.10 -12.55 -7.66
C VAL A 397 -14.12 -11.66 -8.39
N LYS A 398 -14.38 -11.31 -9.66
CA LYS A 398 -13.50 -10.40 -10.41
C LYS A 398 -13.25 -9.10 -9.66
N LYS A 399 -14.30 -8.47 -9.12
CA LYS A 399 -14.21 -7.24 -8.34
C LYS A 399 -13.39 -7.39 -7.06
N MET A 400 -13.53 -8.51 -6.35
CA MET A 400 -12.76 -8.78 -5.13
C MET A 400 -11.28 -9.03 -5.45
N MET A 401 -11.01 -9.77 -6.53
CA MET A 401 -9.67 -10.11 -6.99
C MET A 401 -8.94 -8.95 -7.67
N THR A 402 -9.61 -7.84 -8.02
CA THR A 402 -8.97 -6.65 -8.61
C THR A 402 -7.85 -6.10 -7.73
N SER A 403 -8.01 -6.21 -6.40
CA SER A 403 -7.04 -5.72 -5.42
C SER A 403 -5.77 -6.58 -5.33
N LEU A 404 -5.81 -7.82 -5.84
CA LEU A 404 -4.71 -8.76 -5.82
C LEU A 404 -3.82 -8.63 -7.07
N PRO A 405 -2.50 -8.85 -6.92
CA PRO A 405 -1.71 -8.84 -5.68
C PRO A 405 -1.84 -7.53 -4.92
N TYR A 406 -1.74 -7.55 -3.60
CA TYR A 406 -1.82 -6.37 -2.77
C TYR A 406 -0.65 -5.43 -2.98
N THR A 407 -0.89 -4.14 -2.76
CA THR A 407 0.16 -3.15 -2.63
C THR A 407 0.71 -3.20 -1.20
N CYS A 408 2.03 -3.20 -1.05
CA CYS A 408 2.69 -3.21 0.25
C CYS A 408 2.41 -1.90 1.02
N GLN A 409 2.15 -2.00 2.33
CA GLN A 409 1.98 -0.86 3.26
C GLN A 409 1.01 0.25 2.78
N SER A 410 -0.09 -0.15 2.14
CA SER A 410 -1.09 0.78 1.59
C SER A 410 -2.22 1.14 2.56
N GLN A 411 -2.25 0.54 3.75
CA GLN A 411 -3.31 0.72 4.74
C GLN A 411 -2.75 1.41 5.99
N SER A 412 -3.49 2.38 6.51
CA SER A 412 -3.16 3.06 7.76
C SER A 412 -3.43 2.16 8.96
N PRO A 413 -2.47 1.97 9.88
CA PRO A 413 -2.64 1.15 11.09
C PRO A 413 -3.34 1.90 12.23
N SER A 414 -3.99 3.03 11.93
CA SER A 414 -4.64 3.86 12.94
C SER A 414 -5.87 3.19 13.57
N PRO A 415 -6.05 3.26 14.90
CA PRO A 415 -7.21 2.71 15.62
C PRO A 415 -8.54 3.33 15.20
N TYR A 416 -8.53 4.51 14.57
CA TYR A 416 -9.76 5.16 14.12
C TYR A 416 -10.35 4.51 12.85
N PHE A 417 -9.58 3.66 12.16
CA PHE A 417 -10.05 2.86 11.02
C PHE A 417 -10.41 1.42 11.40
N ASP A 418 -10.35 1.07 12.68
CA ASP A 418 -10.75 -0.23 13.19
C ASP A 418 -12.29 -0.35 13.19
N LEU A 419 -12.82 -1.23 12.35
CA LEU A 419 -14.25 -1.46 12.16
C LEU A 419 -14.93 -2.10 13.39
N SER A 420 -14.15 -2.65 14.33
CA SER A 420 -14.64 -3.11 15.63
C SER A 420 -14.85 -1.98 16.64
N LEU A 421 -14.20 -0.82 16.42
CA LEU A 421 -14.29 0.35 17.28
C LEU A 421 -15.22 1.41 16.70
N PHE A 422 -15.07 1.73 15.42
CA PHE A 422 -15.76 2.84 14.78
C PHE A 422 -16.50 2.45 13.50
N ARG A 423 -17.71 3.00 13.35
CA ARG A 423 -18.44 3.04 12.08
C ARG A 423 -18.27 4.43 11.47
N TYR A 424 -17.90 4.47 10.20
CA TYR A 424 -17.74 5.67 9.38
C TYR A 424 -18.14 5.35 7.92
N ASP A 425 -18.30 6.38 7.09
CA ASP A 425 -18.62 6.18 5.67
C ASP A 425 -17.35 5.95 4.86
N GLU A 426 -17.13 4.69 4.44
CA GLU A 426 -15.95 4.26 3.68
C GLU A 426 -15.80 4.93 2.31
N LYS A 427 -16.89 5.50 1.77
CA LYS A 427 -16.84 6.26 0.52
C LYS A 427 -16.13 7.61 0.71
N LEU A 428 -16.23 8.17 1.91
CA LEU A 428 -15.64 9.47 2.25
C LEU A 428 -14.23 9.33 2.81
N ILE A 429 -13.98 8.27 3.57
CA ILE A 429 -12.69 8.01 4.20
C ILE A 429 -12.43 6.52 4.36
N SER A 430 -11.19 6.07 4.11
CA SER A 430 -10.84 4.65 4.24
C SER A 430 -9.45 4.48 4.83
N ALA A 431 -9.18 3.31 5.42
CA ALA A 431 -7.83 2.94 5.86
C ALA A 431 -6.83 2.92 4.69
N ILE A 432 -7.29 2.61 3.48
CA ILE A 432 -6.44 2.61 2.28
C ILE A 432 -6.06 4.05 1.94
N ASP A 433 -4.76 4.28 1.81
CA ASP A 433 -4.13 5.55 1.49
C ASP A 433 -4.42 5.97 0.03
N ARG A 434 -5.56 6.64 -0.15
CA ARG A 434 -6.02 7.17 -1.42
C ARG A 434 -6.73 8.50 -1.24
N HIS A 435 -6.51 9.37 -2.21
CA HIS A 435 -7.23 10.62 -2.40
C HIS A 435 -8.74 10.40 -2.61
N ARG A 436 -9.56 11.25 -1.99
CA ARG A 436 -11.03 11.24 -2.09
C ARG A 436 -11.54 12.60 -2.53
N HIS A 437 -12.74 12.64 -3.09
CA HIS A 437 -13.40 13.92 -3.37
C HIS A 437 -13.78 14.59 -2.05
N CYS A 438 -13.56 15.89 -1.95
CA CYS A 438 -13.95 16.65 -0.78
C CYS A 438 -15.48 16.62 -0.63
N THR A 439 -15.94 16.41 0.60
CA THR A 439 -17.36 16.44 0.95
C THR A 439 -17.71 17.78 1.57
N GLU A 440 -18.97 18.19 1.46
CA GLU A 440 -19.51 19.34 2.22
C GLU A 440 -20.00 18.91 3.61
N HIS A 441 -20.31 17.62 3.78
CA HIS A 441 -20.83 17.09 5.03
C HIS A 441 -19.72 16.57 5.95
N PRO A 442 -19.88 16.70 7.27
CA PRO A 442 -18.92 16.18 8.24
C PRO A 442 -18.90 14.65 8.25
N ILE A 443 -17.68 14.10 8.26
CA ILE A 443 -17.44 12.67 8.40
C ILE A 443 -17.60 12.31 9.88
N LYS A 444 -18.54 11.42 10.19
CA LYS A 444 -18.87 11.02 11.57
C LYS A 444 -18.21 9.68 11.90
N PHE A 445 -17.53 9.62 13.03
CA PHE A 445 -17.02 8.37 13.60
C PHE A 445 -17.90 7.98 14.79
N MET A 446 -18.65 6.89 14.65
CA MET A 446 -19.59 6.40 15.65
C MET A 446 -19.02 5.17 16.36
N SER A 447 -19.05 5.12 17.69
CA SER A 447 -18.65 3.89 18.40
C SER A 447 -19.60 2.76 18.02
N VAL A 448 -19.03 1.63 17.61
CA VAL A 448 -19.79 0.42 17.26
C VAL A 448 -20.58 -0.09 18.47
N ARG A 449 -19.95 -0.04 19.66
CA ARG A 449 -20.50 -0.58 20.90
C ARG A 449 -21.59 0.31 21.50
N GLN A 450 -21.35 1.61 21.53
CA GLN A 450 -22.25 2.58 22.18
C GLN A 450 -23.27 3.17 21.21
N ASN A 451 -23.04 3.02 19.89
CA ASN A 451 -23.84 3.62 18.82
C ASN A 451 -24.01 5.13 18.95
N VAL A 452 -22.99 5.82 19.48
CA VAL A 452 -22.92 7.27 19.63
C VAL A 452 -21.78 7.84 18.81
N VAL A 453 -21.98 9.06 18.28
CA VAL A 453 -20.91 9.78 17.59
C VAL A 453 -19.83 10.16 18.60
N LYS A 454 -18.59 9.73 18.36
CA LYS A 454 -17.44 10.01 19.22
C LYS A 454 -16.69 11.26 18.80
N PHE A 455 -16.49 11.43 17.50
CA PHE A 455 -15.92 12.65 16.92
C PHE A 455 -16.36 12.83 15.48
N LYS A 456 -16.11 14.02 14.93
CA LYS A 456 -16.43 14.37 13.54
C LYS A 456 -15.25 15.09 12.93
N ILE A 457 -14.96 14.79 11.67
CA ILE A 457 -14.06 15.58 10.84
C ILE A 457 -14.94 16.46 9.96
N LYS A 458 -14.94 17.76 10.22
CA LYS A 458 -15.66 18.73 9.42
C LYS A 458 -14.76 19.18 8.27
N PRO A 459 -15.23 19.16 7.01
CA PRO A 459 -14.56 19.89 5.95
C PRO A 459 -14.60 21.38 6.27
N ASP A 460 -13.53 22.10 5.95
CA ASP A 460 -13.49 23.55 6.17
C ASP A 460 -14.64 24.25 5.43
N SER A 461 -15.33 25.15 6.14
CA SER A 461 -16.49 25.91 5.67
C SER A 461 -16.12 27.20 4.94
N GLY A 462 -14.83 27.48 4.78
CA GLY A 462 -14.30 28.81 4.42
C GLY A 462 -14.38 29.26 2.95
N ALA A 463 -14.84 28.45 1.99
CA ALA A 463 -14.84 28.89 0.58
C ALA A 463 -16.10 28.45 -0.17
N SER A 464 -17.01 29.43 -0.38
CA SER A 464 -18.30 29.32 -1.06
C SER A 464 -18.24 29.00 -2.56
N ASP A 465 -17.06 28.68 -3.10
CA ASP A 465 -16.89 28.44 -4.53
C ASP A 465 -16.96 26.93 -4.81
N SER A 466 -18.19 26.48 -5.08
CA SER A 466 -18.59 25.09 -5.34
C SER A 466 -18.14 24.55 -6.70
N ARG A 467 -17.39 25.33 -7.50
CA ARG A 467 -17.02 24.99 -8.88
C ARG A 467 -15.68 24.25 -9.02
N ALA A 468 -14.77 24.36 -8.05
CA ALA A 468 -13.47 23.71 -8.12
C ALA A 468 -13.50 22.29 -7.53
N LYS A 469 -13.08 21.28 -8.31
CA LYS A 469 -12.93 19.90 -7.83
C LYS A 469 -11.81 19.85 -6.77
N ARG A 470 -12.19 19.78 -5.49
CA ARG A 470 -11.24 19.61 -4.37
C ARG A 470 -11.03 18.15 -4.05
N ILE A 471 -9.79 17.79 -3.81
CA ILE A 471 -9.38 16.45 -3.39
C ILE A 471 -8.94 16.53 -1.92
N SER A 472 -9.37 15.57 -1.12
CA SER A 472 -8.99 15.45 0.28
C SER A 472 -8.22 14.16 0.54
N SER A 473 -7.17 14.25 1.34
CA SER A 473 -6.48 13.11 1.94
C SER A 473 -6.46 13.24 3.45
N PHE A 474 -6.40 12.10 4.14
CA PHE A 474 -6.47 12.04 5.60
C PHE A 474 -5.34 11.19 6.13
N LEU A 475 -4.51 11.76 6.98
CA LEU A 475 -3.39 11.08 7.62
C LEU A 475 -3.67 10.98 9.11
N PHE A 476 -3.92 9.77 9.62
CA PHE A 476 -4.09 9.55 11.04
C PHE A 476 -2.80 9.01 11.65
N HIS A 477 -2.46 9.53 12.82
CA HIS A 477 -1.35 8.97 13.58
C HIS A 477 -1.72 7.55 14.07
N PRO A 478 -0.81 6.56 14.02
CA PRO A 478 -1.07 5.19 14.46
C PRO A 478 -1.46 5.00 15.94
N PHE A 479 -1.24 6.01 16.80
CA PHE A 479 -1.28 5.87 18.26
C PHE A 479 -1.85 7.09 18.98
N PHE A 480 -1.54 8.30 18.51
CA PHE A 480 -2.04 9.50 19.14
C PHE A 480 -3.41 9.90 18.56
N PRO A 481 -4.25 10.60 19.33
CA PRO A 481 -5.48 11.20 18.82
C PRO A 481 -5.11 12.45 18.02
N LEU A 482 -4.46 12.22 16.88
CA LEU A 482 -3.95 13.21 15.95
C LEU A 482 -4.28 12.75 14.53
N ALA A 483 -4.85 13.65 13.74
CA ALA A 483 -5.09 13.45 12.32
C ALA A 483 -4.90 14.75 11.55
N LEU A 484 -4.45 14.63 10.31
CA LEU A 484 -4.37 15.71 9.34
C LEU A 484 -5.46 15.50 8.30
N SER A 485 -6.23 16.53 7.99
CA SER A 485 -6.99 16.59 6.74
C SER A 485 -6.32 17.59 5.81
N ILE A 486 -5.95 17.10 4.63
CA ILE A 486 -5.20 17.87 3.63
C ILE A 486 -6.12 18.02 2.42
N GLN A 487 -6.41 19.27 2.07
CA GLN A 487 -7.25 19.61 0.93
C GLN A 487 -6.39 20.23 -0.16
N GLN A 488 -6.46 19.64 -1.34
CA GLN A 488 -5.77 20.09 -2.53
C GLN A 488 -6.79 20.57 -3.56
N THR A 489 -6.61 21.80 -4.00
CA THR A 489 -7.38 22.40 -5.10
C THR A 489 -6.41 22.81 -6.19
N TYR A 490 -6.76 22.55 -7.45
CA TYR A 490 -5.89 22.87 -8.59
C TYR A 490 -5.50 24.36 -8.58
N MET A 491 -4.18 24.64 -8.67
CA MET A 491 -3.61 25.99 -8.67
C MET A 491 -3.83 26.83 -7.40
N GLN A 492 -4.28 26.23 -6.31
CA GLN A 492 -4.41 26.88 -5.00
C GLN A 492 -3.44 26.25 -4.00
N PRO A 493 -3.03 26.99 -2.96
CA PRO A 493 -2.23 26.42 -1.87
C PRO A 493 -2.97 25.28 -1.18
N THR A 494 -2.20 24.31 -0.70
CA THR A 494 -2.72 23.19 0.06
C THR A 494 -3.26 23.69 1.41
N VAL A 495 -4.51 23.37 1.73
CA VAL A 495 -5.11 23.69 3.04
C VAL A 495 -4.96 22.49 3.95
N VAL A 496 -4.39 22.68 5.13
CA VAL A 496 -4.16 21.61 6.11
C VAL A 496 -4.89 21.93 7.41
N ASN A 497 -5.71 20.99 7.89
CA ASN A 497 -6.32 21.08 9.21
C ASN A 497 -5.75 20.01 10.13
N ILE A 498 -5.53 20.37 11.39
CA ILE A 498 -5.06 19.45 12.43
C ILE A 498 -6.20 19.13 13.38
N HIS A 499 -6.56 17.86 13.46
CA HIS A 499 -7.53 17.32 14.40
C HIS A 499 -6.78 16.65 15.53
N PHE A 500 -6.93 17.14 16.76
CA PHE A 500 -6.24 16.56 17.91
C PHE A 500 -7.11 16.55 19.17
N ARG A 501 -6.65 15.86 20.21
CA ARG A 501 -7.30 15.89 21.52
C ARG A 501 -6.68 16.99 22.39
N ARG A 502 -7.51 17.96 22.80
CA ARG A 502 -7.14 18.99 23.79
C ARG A 502 -7.07 18.42 25.20
#